data_AF-A0A925MQT7-F1
#
_entry.id   AF-A0A925MQT7-F1
#
_cell.length_a   1.000
_cell.length_b   1.000
_cell.length_c   1.000
_cell.angle_alpha   90.00
_cell.angle_beta   90.00
_cell.angle_gamma   90.00
#
_symmetry.space_group_name_H-M   'P 1'
#
loop_
_entity.id
_entity.type
_entity.pdbx_description
1 polymer ?
#
loop_
_entity_poly.entity_id
_entity_poly.type
_entity_poly.pdbx_seq_one_letter_code
_entity_poly.pdbx_strand_id
1 'polypeptide(L)'
;LIAAYLPGRIKAVMKHPMLNATKFWALAHLLANGALADMLLFGGFLAWAVADRISVKRRAARPTPSLPASKLNDVIAVVLGLVIYVAFIKWLHVRWIGVVPFP
;
A
#
# COMPACT_ATOMS: atom_id res chain seq x y z
N LEU A 1 -0.09 3.64 2.70
CA LEU A 1 -1.55 3.84 2.61
C LEU A 1 -1.97 5.25 3.04
N ILE A 2 -1.64 5.70 4.26
CA ILE A 2 -2.03 7.02 4.79
C ILE A 2 -1.66 8.20 3.89
N ALA A 3 -0.45 8.19 3.30
CA ALA A 3 0.00 9.23 2.37
C ALA A 3 -0.86 9.37 1.09
N ALA A 4 -1.78 8.44 0.79
CA ALA A 4 -2.75 8.63 -0.30
C ALA A 4 -3.73 9.76 0.02
N TYR A 5 -4.03 9.97 1.31
CA TYR A 5 -5.05 10.91 1.78
C TYR A 5 -4.45 12.20 2.36
N LEU A 6 -3.20 12.18 2.81
CA LEU A 6 -2.50 13.34 3.35
C LEU A 6 -1.55 13.93 2.29
N PRO A 7 -1.85 15.11 1.69
CA PRO A 7 -0.97 15.73 0.70
C PRO A 7 0.37 16.15 1.31
N GLY A 8 1.45 15.63 0.74
CA GLY A 8 2.83 15.86 1.17
C GLY A 8 3.81 15.44 0.08
N ARG A 9 5.10 15.49 0.37
CA ARG A 9 6.15 15.10 -0.58
C ARG A 9 6.06 13.62 -0.93
N ILE A 10 5.68 12.76 0.02
CA ILE A 10 5.53 11.31 -0.22
C ILE A 10 4.48 11.07 -1.31
N LYS A 11 3.31 11.71 -1.19
CA LYS A 11 2.23 11.61 -2.20
C LYS A 11 2.70 12.11 -3.56
N ALA A 12 3.39 13.25 -3.58
CA ALA A 12 3.86 13.90 -4.82
C ALA A 12 4.90 13.06 -5.58
N VAL A 13 5.80 12.38 -4.86
CA VAL A 13 6.83 11.50 -5.46
C VAL A 13 6.23 10.17 -5.90
N MET A 14 5.45 9.52 -5.02
CA MET A 14 4.88 8.20 -5.28
C MET A 14 3.79 8.21 -6.36
N LYS A 15 3.14 9.37 -6.58
CA LYS A 15 1.99 9.62 -7.47
C LYS A 15 0.71 8.85 -7.08
N HIS A 16 0.84 7.55 -6.83
CA HIS A 16 -0.24 6.66 -6.39
C HIS A 16 0.21 5.84 -5.17
N PRO A 17 0.30 6.45 -3.97
CA PRO A 17 0.74 5.74 -2.76
C PRO A 17 -0.07 4.48 -2.43
N MET A 18 -1.37 4.47 -2.77
CA MET A 18 -2.24 3.31 -2.61
C MET A 18 -1.76 2.13 -3.48
N LEU A 19 -1.69 2.32 -4.81
CA LEU A 19 -1.24 1.27 -5.73
C LEU A 19 0.20 0.82 -5.45
N ASN A 20 1.10 1.74 -5.10
CA ASN A 20 2.46 1.36 -4.74
C ASN A 20 2.48 0.48 -3.49
N ALA A 21 1.68 0.83 -2.45
CA ALA A 21 1.57 0.02 -1.25
C ALA A 21 0.99 -1.37 -1.55
N THR A 22 -0.05 -1.48 -2.37
CA THR A 22 -0.62 -2.78 -2.79
C THR A 22 0.41 -3.65 -3.49
N LYS A 23 1.23 -3.08 -4.38
CA LYS A 23 2.29 -3.83 -5.07
C LYS A 23 3.36 -4.36 -4.12
N PHE A 24 3.86 -3.50 -3.22
CA PHE A 24 4.86 -3.93 -2.24
C PHE A 24 4.32 -4.98 -1.27
N TRP A 25 3.07 -4.81 -0.81
CA TRP A 25 2.38 -5.79 0.03
C TRP A 25 2.23 -7.14 -0.67
N ALA A 26 1.68 -7.16 -1.88
CA ALA A 26 1.48 -8.39 -2.64
C ALA A 26 2.82 -9.08 -2.96
N LEU A 27 3.83 -8.30 -3.37
CA LEU A 27 5.18 -8.83 -3.64
C LEU A 27 5.81 -9.44 -2.37
N ALA A 28 5.73 -8.75 -1.23
CA ALA A 28 6.26 -9.27 0.02
C ALA A 28 5.60 -10.60 0.41
N HIS A 29 4.28 -10.74 0.21
CA HIS A 29 3.59 -12.00 0.48
C HIS A 29 3.97 -13.11 -0.49
N LEU A 30 4.15 -12.80 -1.78
CA LEU A 30 4.63 -13.77 -2.78
C LEU A 30 6.06 -14.25 -2.48
N LEU A 31 6.91 -13.37 -1.95
CA LEU A 31 8.27 -13.74 -1.55
C LEU A 31 8.29 -14.59 -0.27
N ALA A 32 7.32 -14.40 0.62
CA ALA A 32 7.24 -15.10 1.89
C ALA A 32 6.45 -16.43 1.82
N ASN A 33 5.56 -16.62 0.84
CA ASN A 33 4.62 -17.74 0.78
C ASN A 33 4.72 -18.51 -0.55
N GLY A 34 4.73 -19.84 -0.46
CA GLY A 34 4.85 -20.74 -1.61
C GLY A 34 3.58 -21.53 -1.96
N ALA A 35 2.50 -21.40 -1.19
CA ALA A 35 1.28 -22.16 -1.45
C ALA A 35 0.53 -21.60 -2.67
N LEU A 36 -0.11 -22.48 -3.45
CA LEU A 36 -0.83 -22.10 -4.67
C LEU A 36 -1.94 -21.06 -4.39
N ALA A 37 -2.67 -21.22 -3.28
CA ALA A 37 -3.71 -20.28 -2.89
C ALA A 37 -3.16 -18.86 -2.69
N ASP A 38 -2.02 -18.74 -1.99
CA ASP A 38 -1.34 -17.46 -1.76
C ASP A 38 -0.82 -16.87 -3.07
N MET A 39 -0.20 -17.71 -3.92
CA MET A 39 0.30 -17.28 -5.22
C MET A 39 -0.81 -16.70 -6.10
N LEU A 40 -1.96 -17.36 -6.17
CA LEU A 40 -3.10 -16.87 -6.94
C LEU A 40 -3.67 -15.58 -6.36
N LEU A 41 -3.82 -15.51 -5.04
CA LEU A 41 -4.38 -14.34 -4.35
C LEU A 41 -3.47 -13.11 -4.52
N PHE A 42 -2.23 -13.19 -4.06
CA PHE A 42 -1.31 -12.07 -4.09
C PHE A 42 -0.82 -11.77 -5.51
N GLY A 43 -0.63 -12.80 -6.34
CA GLY A 43 -0.32 -12.65 -7.76
C GLY A 43 -1.43 -11.91 -8.52
N GLY A 44 -2.69 -12.26 -8.25
CA GLY A 44 -3.85 -11.56 -8.80
C GLY A 44 -3.88 -10.08 -8.42
N PHE A 45 -3.69 -9.76 -7.14
CA PHE A 45 -3.61 -8.37 -6.67
C PHE A 45 -2.43 -7.61 -7.28
N LEU A 46 -1.26 -8.24 -7.42
CA LEU A 46 -0.09 -7.63 -8.03
C LEU A 46 -0.33 -7.32 -9.51
N ALA A 47 -0.84 -8.29 -10.27
CA ALA A 47 -1.19 -8.13 -11.69
C ALA A 47 -2.23 -7.02 -11.88
N TRP A 48 -3.29 -7.02 -11.07
CA TRP A 48 -4.31 -5.98 -11.07
C TRP A 48 -3.72 -4.59 -10.76
N ALA A 49 -2.89 -4.46 -9.72
CA ALA A 49 -2.30 -3.18 -9.35
C ALA A 49 -1.33 -2.63 -10.42
N VAL A 50 -0.67 -3.51 -11.18
CA VAL A 50 0.13 -3.13 -12.35
C VAL A 50 -0.77 -2.65 -13.48
N ALA A 51 -1.81 -3.41 -13.83
CA ALA A 51 -2.76 -3.05 -14.87
C ALA A 51 -3.45 -1.71 -14.57
N ASP A 52 -3.91 -1.48 -13.33
CA ASP A 52 -4.54 -0.23 -12.94
C ASP A 52 -3.56 0.94 -12.99
N ARG A 53 -2.29 0.76 -12.56
CA ARG A 53 -1.27 1.81 -12.70
C ARG A 53 -1.04 2.22 -14.15
N ILE A 54 -1.05 1.26 -15.08
CA ILE A 54 -0.95 1.53 -16.52
C ILE A 54 -2.20 2.27 -17.01
N SER A 55 -3.39 1.82 -16.61
CA SER A 55 -4.66 2.46 -16.95
C SER A 55 -4.72 3.93 -16.49
N VAL A 56 -4.36 4.21 -15.23
CA VAL A 56 -4.33 5.59 -14.71
C VAL A 56 -3.33 6.47 -15.45
N LYS A 57 -2.17 5.94 -15.85
CA LYS A 57 -1.17 6.69 -16.64
C LYS A 57 -1.67 7.04 -18.04
N ARG A 58 -2.52 6.20 -18.64
CA ARG A 58 -3.04 6.37 -20.00
C ARG A 58 -4.28 7.28 -20.07
N ARG A 59 -5.02 7.42 -18.97
CA ARG A 59 -6.20 8.29 -18.89
C ARG A 59 -5.79 9.76 -18.82
N ALA A 60 -6.59 10.64 -19.42
CA ALA A 60 -6.41 12.08 -19.29
C ALA A 60 -6.52 12.47 -17.80
N ALA A 61 -5.54 13.23 -17.32
CA ALA A 61 -5.53 13.68 -15.93
C ALA A 61 -6.71 14.62 -15.69
N ARG A 62 -7.62 14.23 -14.79
CA ARG A 62 -8.68 15.13 -14.32
C ARG A 62 -8.12 15.96 -13.16
N PRO A 63 -8.19 17.30 -13.23
CA PRO A 63 -7.84 18.14 -12.07
C PRO A 63 -8.70 17.72 -10.89
N THR A 64 -8.07 17.31 -9.81
CA THR A 64 -8.74 16.99 -8.55
C THR A 64 -8.32 18.05 -7.54
N PRO A 65 -9.27 18.73 -6.88
CA PRO A 65 -8.94 19.64 -5.80
C PRO A 65 -8.10 18.91 -4.75
N SER A 66 -6.98 19.51 -4.36
CA SER A 66 -6.11 18.95 -3.33
C SER A 66 -5.74 20.05 -2.35
N LEU A 67 -5.75 19.72 -1.06
CA LEU A 67 -5.23 20.60 -0.03
C LEU A 67 -3.73 20.86 -0.24
N PRO A 68 -3.20 22.00 0.24
CA PRO A 68 -1.78 22.29 0.18
C PRO A 68 -0.93 21.15 0.76
N ALA A 69 0.19 20.86 0.10
CA ALA A 69 1.13 19.86 0.60
C ALA A 69 1.79 20.36 1.89
N SER A 70 1.91 19.49 2.89
CA SER A 70 2.53 19.81 4.18
C SER A 70 3.60 18.78 4.55
N LYS A 71 4.72 19.25 5.12
CA LYS A 71 5.75 18.36 5.69
C LYS A 71 5.20 17.61 6.91
N LEU A 72 4.31 18.22 7.68
CA LEU A 72 3.65 17.58 8.82
C LEU A 72 2.82 16.38 8.38
N ASN A 73 2.19 16.45 7.20
CA ASN A 73 1.43 15.33 6.63
C ASN A 73 2.32 14.12 6.33
N ASP A 74 3.54 14.33 5.86
CA ASP A 74 4.50 13.25 5.63
C ASP A 74 4.92 12.61 6.96
N VAL A 75 5.20 13.42 8.00
CA VAL A 75 5.53 12.93 9.35
C VAL A 75 4.37 12.10 9.92
N ILE A 76 3.15 12.61 9.86
CA ILE A 76 1.94 11.89 10.30
C ILE A 76 1.78 10.59 9.51
N ALA A 77 1.95 10.61 8.19
CA ALA A 77 1.81 9.42 7.36
C ALA A 77 2.83 8.33 7.71
N VAL A 78 4.07 8.71 8.04
CA VAL A 78 5.12 7.78 8.46
C VAL A 78 4.83 7.23 9.85
N VAL A 79 4.57 8.10 10.82
CA VAL A 79 4.33 7.70 12.22
C VAL A 79 3.10 6.80 12.32
N LEU A 80 1.95 7.22 11.78
CA LEU A 80 0.74 6.40 11.79
C LEU A 80 0.93 5.11 10.99
N GLY A 81 1.63 5.17 9.85
CA GLY A 81 1.94 3.99 9.05
C GLY A 81 2.75 2.95 9.83
N LEU A 82 3.78 3.38 10.56
CA LEU A 82 4.60 2.51 11.40
C LEU A 82 3.83 1.93 12.58
N VAL A 83 3.02 2.76 13.27
CA VAL A 83 2.16 2.28 14.36
C VAL A 83 1.21 1.20 13.89
N ILE A 84 0.52 1.42 12.76
CA ILE A 84 -0.39 0.43 12.18
C ILE A 84 0.37 -0.82 11.75
N TYR A 85 1.55 -0.67 11.13
CA TYR A 85 2.39 -1.81 10.71
C TYR A 85 2.76 -2.70 11.90
N VAL A 86 3.30 -2.11 12.97
CA VAL A 86 3.69 -2.85 14.19
C VAL A 86 2.46 -3.52 14.81
N ALA A 87 1.34 -2.80 14.90
CA ALA A 87 0.11 -3.35 15.45
C ALA A 87 -0.40 -4.54 14.64
N PHE A 88 -0.35 -4.43 13.32
CA PHE A 88 -0.85 -5.45 12.43
C PHE A 88 -0.03 -6.72 12.55
N ILE A 89 1.29 -6.62 12.47
CA ILE A 89 2.17 -7.79 12.47
C ILE A 89 2.17 -8.49 13.82
N LYS A 90 2.20 -7.75 14.94
CA LYS A 90 2.30 -8.35 16.27
C LYS A 90 1.00 -8.99 16.74
N TRP A 91 -0.16 -8.44 16.35
CA TRP A 91 -1.45 -8.87 16.92
C TRP A 91 -2.53 -9.12 15.86
N LEU A 92 -2.77 -8.15 14.96
CA LEU A 92 -3.95 -8.22 14.09
C LEU A 92 -3.83 -9.29 13.01
N HIS A 93 -2.62 -9.62 12.57
CA HIS A 93 -2.40 -10.64 11.55
C HIS A 93 -2.86 -12.01 12.07
N VAL A 94 -2.48 -12.38 13.28
CA VAL A 94 -2.96 -13.61 13.91
C VAL A 94 -4.44 -13.51 14.24
N ARG A 95 -4.90 -12.38 14.81
CA ARG A 95 -6.29 -12.25 15.28
C ARG A 95 -7.33 -12.24 14.16
N TRP A 96 -6.99 -11.73 12.98
CA TRP A 96 -7.93 -11.56 11.85
C TRP A 96 -7.64 -12.48 10.67
N ILE A 97 -6.37 -12.80 10.41
CA ILE A 97 -5.95 -13.63 9.26
C ILE A 97 -5.58 -15.05 9.72
N GLY A 98 -5.25 -15.25 10.99
CA GLY A 98 -4.96 -16.57 11.56
C GLY A 98 -3.54 -17.07 11.32
N VAL A 99 -2.66 -16.26 10.72
CA VAL A 99 -1.27 -16.65 10.42
C VAL A 99 -0.27 -15.74 11.11
N VAL A 100 0.82 -16.33 11.58
CA VAL A 100 1.92 -15.63 12.27
C VAL A 100 2.93 -15.15 11.21
N PRO A 101 3.17 -13.83 11.08
CA PRO A 101 4.06 -13.32 10.03
C PRO A 101 5.55 -13.62 10.26
N PHE A 102 5.96 -13.76 11.52
CA PHE A 102 7.36 -13.99 11.92
C PHE A 102 7.41 -15.05 13.03
N PRO A 103 8.36 -16.00 12.99
CA PRO A 103 8.53 -17.02 14.01
C PRO A 103 8.94 -16.45 15.37
#